data_AF-A0A268A6B8-F1
#
_entry.id   AF-A0A268A6B8-F1
#
_cell.length_a   1.000
_cell.length_b   1.000
_cell.length_c   1.000
_cell.angle_alpha   90.00
_cell.angle_beta   90.00
_cell.angle_gamma   90.00
#
_symmetry.space_group_name_H-M   'P 1'
#
loop_
_entity.id
_entity.type
_entity.pdbx_description
1 polymer ?
#
loop_
_entity_poly.entity_id
_entity_poly.type
_entity_poly.pdbx_seq_one_letter_code
_entity_poly.pdbx_strand_id
1 'polypeptide(L)' 'MKEKRVDSLLVIGDDQTLEGYIDVEDIEENRKKSTLVGEIYETELYKVKEDSLIRDTIQKMLRRHTKYVPVVD' A
#
# COMPACT_ATOMS: atom_id res chain seq x y z
N MET A 1 4.01 11.85 4.93
CA MET A 1 3.81 11.02 6.15
C MET A 1 3.69 11.85 7.44
N LYS A 2 4.73 12.58 7.88
CA LYS A 2 4.72 13.34 9.16
C LYS A 2 3.53 14.31 9.35
N GLU A 3 3.21 15.13 8.36
CA GLU A 3 2.12 16.12 8.47
C GLU A 3 0.75 15.45 8.67
N LYS A 4 0.45 14.44 7.85
CA LYS A 4 -0.83 13.71 7.89
C LYS A 4 -0.87 12.60 8.96
N ARG A 5 0.25 12.36 9.66
CA ARG A 5 0.41 11.31 10.68
C ARG A 5 0.03 9.92 10.17
N VAL A 6 0.47 9.60 8.95
CA VAL A 6 0.34 8.28 8.33
C VAL A 6 1.72 7.62 8.22
N ASP A 7 1.77 6.31 8.38
CA ASP A 7 2.96 5.46 8.26
C ASP A 7 3.17 4.93 6.83
N SER A 8 2.09 4.78 6.06
CA SER A 8 2.13 4.31 4.68
C SER A 8 1.46 5.29 3.71
N LEU A 9 1.85 5.26 2.44
CA LEU A 9 1.21 5.98 1.34
C LEU A 9 0.94 5.01 0.17
N LEU A 10 -0.17 5.20 -0.53
CA LEU A 10 -0.45 4.48 -1.77
C LEU A 10 0.22 5.18 -2.95
N VAL A 11 0.75 4.38 -3.86
CA VAL A 11 1.31 4.83 -5.14
C VAL A 11 0.25 4.61 -6.20
N ILE A 12 -0.17 5.72 -6.82
CA ILE A 12 -1.22 5.76 -7.83
C ILE A 12 -0.58 6.24 -9.13
N GLY A 13 -0.78 5.49 -10.21
CA GLY A 13 -0.34 5.85 -11.54
C GLY A 13 -1.16 7.01 -12.13
N ASP A 14 -0.67 7.58 -13.23
CA ASP A 14 -1.32 8.72 -13.90
C ASP A 14 -2.74 8.40 -14.40
N ASP A 15 -3.04 7.13 -14.62
CA ASP A 15 -4.34 6.60 -15.04
C ASP A 15 -5.28 6.26 -13.86
N GLN A 16 -4.95 6.71 -12.64
CA GLN A 16 -5.64 6.39 -11.39
C GLN A 16 -5.61 4.91 -10.98
N THR A 17 -4.69 4.12 -11.54
CA THR A 17 -4.52 2.73 -11.11
C THR A 17 -3.64 2.65 -9.86
N LEU A 18 -3.99 1.73 -8.96
CA LEU A 18 -3.18 1.44 -7.78
C LEU A 18 -1.96 0.58 -8.18
N GLU A 19 -0.79 1.20 -8.22
CA GLU A 19 0.48 0.57 -8.61
C GLU A 19 1.18 -0.11 -7.42
N GLY A 20 1.06 0.47 -6.23
CA GLY A 20 1.82 0.01 -5.07
C GLY A 20 1.50 0.74 -3.78
N TYR A 21 2.29 0.46 -2.75
CA TYR A 21 2.35 1.28 -1.54
C TYR A 21 3.80 1.40 -1.07
N ILE A 22 4.03 2.37 -0.21
CA ILE A 22 5.33 2.60 0.42
C ILE A 22 5.13 2.96 1.89
N ASP A 23 5.88 2.31 2.77
CA ASP A 23 5.91 2.63 4.20
C ASP A 23 7.23 3.30 4.62
N VAL A 24 7.35 3.61 5.92
CA VAL A 24 8.55 4.27 6.45
C VAL A 24 9.76 3.35 6.39
N GLU A 25 9.55 2.06 6.62
CA GLU A 25 10.57 1.03 6.57
C GLU A 25 11.17 0.93 5.15
N ASP A 26 10.34 0.89 4.10
CA ASP A 26 10.77 0.88 2.70
C ASP A 26 11.67 2.07 2.35
N ILE A 27 11.30 3.27 2.83
CA ILE A 27 12.04 4.52 2.61
C ILE A 27 13.39 4.47 3.31
N GLU A 28 13.44 4.00 4.56
CA GLU A 28 14.68 3.94 5.34
C GLU A 28 15.68 2.94 4.75
N GLU A 29 15.22 1.77 4.29
CA GLU A 29 16.06 0.76 3.66
C GLU A 29 16.70 1.24 2.35
N ASN A 30 15.99 2.10 1.61
CA ASN A 30 16.41 2.59 0.30
C ASN A 30 16.97 4.02 0.31
N ARG A 31 17.07 4.67 1.49
CA ARG A 31 17.45 6.08 1.66
C ARG A 31 18.73 6.53 0.95
N LYS A 32 19.66 5.61 0.67
CA LYS A 32 20.96 5.90 0.02
C LYS A 32 21.07 5.40 -1.42
N LYS A 33 20.09 4.63 -1.91
CA LYS A 33 20.18 3.88 -3.17
C LYS A 33 19.23 4.38 -4.23
N SER A 34 18.08 4.91 -3.82
CA SER A 34 17.02 5.29 -4.73
C SER A 34 16.58 6.73 -4.49
N THR A 35 16.18 7.40 -5.56
CA THR A 35 15.68 8.78 -5.53
C THR A 35 14.22 8.90 -5.95
N LEU A 36 13.66 7.85 -6.57
CA LEU A 36 12.30 7.85 -7.10
C LEU A 36 11.45 6.82 -6.36
N VAL A 37 10.22 7.21 -6.03
CA VAL A 37 9.22 6.28 -5.44
C VAL A 37 9.07 5.04 -6.32
N GLY A 38 9.13 5.23 -7.65
CA GLY A 38 9.00 4.19 -8.67
C GLY A 38 9.98 3.01 -8.56
N GLU A 39 11.07 3.19 -7.84
CA GLU A 39 12.13 2.19 -7.71
C GLU A 39 12.02 1.37 -6.42
N ILE A 40 11.15 1.77 -5.48
CA ILE A 40 11.14 1.25 -4.10
C ILE A 40 9.75 0.87 -3.58
N TYR A 41 8.67 1.15 -4.31
CA TYR A 41 7.32 0.81 -3.85
C TYR A 41 7.06 -0.69 -4.00
N GLU A 42 6.33 -1.26 -3.03
CA GLU A 42 5.93 -2.67 -3.06
C GLU A 42 4.73 -2.87 -4.00
N THR A 43 4.88 -3.80 -4.95
CA THR A 43 3.84 -4.12 -5.95
C THR A 43 2.89 -5.22 -5.50
N GLU A 44 3.31 -6.07 -4.55
CA GLU A 44 2.53 -7.22 -4.10
C GLU A 44 1.50 -6.82 -3.03
N LEU A 45 0.44 -6.17 -3.50
CA LEU A 45 -0.69 -5.75 -2.67
C LEU A 45 -1.84 -6.74 -2.75
N TYR A 46 -2.27 -7.26 -1.60
CA TYR A 46 -3.59 -7.85 -1.51
C TYR A 46 -4.66 -6.76 -1.55
N LYS A 47 -5.47 -6.76 -2.61
CA LYS A 47 -6.56 -5.80 -2.86
C LYS A 47 -7.91 -6.51 -2.78
N VAL A 48 -8.96 -5.76 -2.48
CA VAL A 48 -10.36 -6.24 -2.52
C VAL A 48 -11.21 -5.32 -3.37
N LYS A 49 -12.33 -5.85 -3.88
CA LYS A 49 -13.30 -5.08 -4.65
C LYS A 49 -14.23 -4.27 -3.74
N GLU A 50 -14.78 -3.17 -4.25
CA GLU A 50 -15.73 -2.32 -3.53
C GLU A 50 -17.01 -3.03 -3.06
N ASP A 51 -17.42 -4.09 -3.75
CA ASP A 51 -18.58 -4.92 -3.42
C ASP A 51 -18.26 -6.04 -2.41
N SER A 52 -17.00 -6.14 -1.98
CA SER A 52 -16.56 -7.19 -1.04
C SER A 52 -17.14 -6.97 0.35
N LEU A 53 -17.63 -8.05 0.97
CA LEU A 53 -18.12 -8.02 2.34
C LEU A 53 -17.00 -7.63 3.32
N ILE A 54 -17.22 -6.56 4.09
CA ILE A 54 -16.26 -6.04 5.09
C ILE A 54 -15.76 -7.15 6.02
N ARG A 55 -16.67 -8.02 6.50
CA ARG A 55 -16.33 -9.15 7.38
C ARG A 55 -15.28 -10.08 6.75
N ASP A 56 -15.46 -10.40 5.48
CA ASP A 56 -14.58 -11.32 4.76
C ASP A 56 -13.24 -10.66 4.47
N THR A 57 -13.25 -9.36 4.15
CA THR A 57 -12.04 -8.54 4.00
C THR A 57 -11.22 -8.51 5.29
N ILE A 58 -11.84 -8.21 6.44
CA ILE A 58 -11.16 -8.19 7.74
C ILE A 58 -10.60 -9.58 8.07
N GLN A 59 -11.37 -10.65 7.85
CA GLN A 59 -10.90 -12.02 8.12
C GLN A 59 -9.67 -12.36 7.27
N LYS A 60 -9.67 -12.01 5.98
CA LYS A 60 -8.54 -12.23 5.07
C LYS A 60 -7.33 -11.37 5.43
N MET A 61 -7.54 -10.11 5.81
CA MET A 61 -6.49 -9.19 6.27
C MET A 61 -5.75 -9.77 7.48
N LEU A 62 -6.49 -10.22 8.49
CA LEU A 62 -5.93 -10.82 9.69
C LEU A 62 -5.14 -12.10 9.38
N ARG A 63 -5.66 -12.97 8.51
CA ARG A 63 -4.97 -14.21 8.10
C ARG A 63 -3.65 -13.95 7.37
N ARG A 64 -3.59 -12.87 6.57
CA ARG A 64 -2.40 -12.49 5.81
C ARG A 64 -1.42 -11.63 6.60
N HIS A 65 -1.76 -11.22 7.82
CA HIS A 65 -0.95 -10.31 8.63
C HIS A 65 -0.65 -8.99 7.90
N THR A 66 -1.55 -8.56 7.00
CA THR A 66 -1.39 -7.32 6.22
C THR A 66 -1.89 -6.14 7.03
N LYS A 67 -1.06 -5.09 7.15
CA LYS A 67 -1.42 -3.85 7.85
C LYS A 67 -2.47 -3.01 7.11
N TYR A 68 -2.54 -3.17 5.78
CA TYR A 68 -3.41 -2.39 4.90
C TYR A 68 -4.00 -3.27 3.79
N VAL A 69 -5.26 -3.04 3.43
CA VAL A 69 -5.93 -3.70 2.30
C VAL A 69 -6.64 -2.63 1.48
N PRO A 70 -6.09 -2.25 0.31
CA PRO A 70 -6.74 -1.30 -0.58
C PRO A 70 -8.06 -1.87 -1.13
N VAL A 71 -9.06 -1.00 -1.24
CA VAL A 71 -10.31 -1.29 -1.93
C VAL A 71 -10.23 -0.65 -3.32
N VAL A 72 -10.48 -1.45 -4.36
CA VAL A 72 -10.45 -1.06 -5.78
C VAL A 72 -11.78 -1.41 -6.45
N ASP A 73 -11.97 -0.99 -7.70
CA ASP A 73 -13.14 -1.27 -8.54
C ASP A 73 -13.22 -2.72 -9.09
#